data_AF-A0A2V8N1F6-F1
#
_entry.id   AF-A0A2V8N1F6-F1
#
_cell.length_a   1.000
_cell.length_b   1.000
_cell.length_c   1.000
_cell.angle_alpha   90.00
_cell.angle_beta   90.00
_cell.angle_gamma   90.00
#
_symmetry.space_group_name_H-M   'P 1'
#
loop_
_entity.id
_entity.type
_entity.pdbx_description
1 polymer ?
#
loop_
_entity_poly.entity_id
_entity_poly.type
_entity_poly.pdbx_seq_one_letter_code
_entity_poly.pdbx_strand_id
1 'polypeptide(L)'
;MIGPFQLLERQMLIAPLGVRFWDVATGAYVGDGLRVVAYAGDDRLHSTQASPNRSGTYVLHHASGLREFEMGVGNPPFTELLPARRRFTVEVSDAQRRFLPLKFEADLPYKGLFRWQTSSERTPLDPPPNSPTVPLYSSTLRAAPAGMAVLRAELYEAPSQEINDVRITKPAAWAMLEVRSGGRLLSRGIADERGRLALIFA
;
A
#
# COMPACT_ATOMS: atom_id res chain seq x y z
N MET A 1 42.07 23.53 -23.51
CA MET A 1 42.39 22.18 -22.99
C MET A 1 41.86 22.13 -21.57
N ILE A 2 40.71 21.49 -21.33
CA ILE A 2 40.11 21.39 -19.99
C ILE A 2 40.89 20.28 -19.26
N GLY A 3 41.50 20.60 -18.11
CA GLY A 3 42.26 19.63 -17.30
C GLY A 3 41.35 18.49 -16.79
N PRO A 4 41.93 17.36 -16.35
CA PRO A 4 41.14 16.24 -15.85
C PRO A 4 40.35 16.67 -14.60
N PHE A 5 39.06 16.34 -14.57
CA PHE A 5 38.23 16.56 -13.39
C PHE A 5 38.70 15.66 -12.24
N GLN A 6 38.98 16.25 -11.07
CA GLN A 6 39.27 15.51 -9.84
C GLN A 6 37.96 15.29 -9.09
N LEU A 7 37.55 14.03 -8.92
CA LEU A 7 36.45 13.66 -8.05
C LEU A 7 36.89 13.87 -6.60
N LEU A 8 36.32 14.86 -5.91
CA LEU A 8 36.62 15.14 -4.51
C LEU A 8 35.80 14.26 -3.56
N GLU A 9 34.51 14.07 -3.86
CA GLU A 9 33.59 13.33 -3.01
C GLU A 9 32.46 12.72 -3.86
N ARG A 10 32.00 11.52 -3.47
CA ARG A 10 30.80 10.89 -4.02
C ARG A 10 29.86 10.52 -2.89
N GLN A 11 28.78 11.27 -2.75
CA GLN A 11 27.70 10.94 -1.82
C GLN A 11 26.59 10.18 -2.56
N MET A 12 26.16 9.05 -1.99
CA MET A 12 24.99 8.30 -2.46
C MET A 12 23.98 8.24 -1.33
N LEU A 13 22.75 8.69 -1.61
CA LEU A 13 21.62 8.54 -0.69
C LEU A 13 20.80 7.31 -1.09
N ILE A 14 20.76 6.31 -0.21
CA ILE A 14 20.01 5.08 -0.42
C ILE A 14 18.68 5.20 0.31
N ALA A 15 17.58 4.90 -0.39
CA ALA A 15 16.27 4.86 0.24
C ALA A 15 16.07 3.55 1.02
N PRO A 16 15.73 3.58 2.32
CA PRO A 16 15.39 2.38 3.09
C PRO A 16 14.11 1.69 2.60
N LEU A 17 13.22 2.39 1.90
CA LEU A 17 11.99 1.83 1.34
C LEU A 17 11.63 2.52 0.03
N GLY A 18 11.33 1.73 -0.99
CA GLY A 18 10.59 2.15 -2.17
C GLY A 18 9.32 1.32 -2.32
N VAL A 19 8.15 1.96 -2.41
CA VAL A 19 6.86 1.27 -2.53
C VAL A 19 6.05 1.81 -3.69
N ARG A 20 5.38 0.90 -4.41
CA ARG A 20 4.43 1.22 -5.48
C ARG A 20 3.05 0.74 -5.11
N PHE A 21 2.06 1.51 -5.50
CA PHE A 21 0.66 1.20 -5.27
C PHE A 21 -0.02 0.83 -6.57
N TRP A 22 -0.87 -0.19 -6.49
CA TRP A 22 -1.59 -0.75 -7.63
C TRP A 22 -3.09 -0.62 -7.39
N ASP A 23 -3.79 0.02 -8.32
CA ASP A 23 -5.23 0.12 -8.29
C ASP A 23 -5.86 -1.19 -8.79
N VAL A 24 -6.53 -1.89 -7.88
CA VAL A 24 -7.16 -3.17 -8.16
C VAL A 24 -8.26 -3.06 -9.23
N ALA A 25 -8.94 -1.91 -9.32
CA ALA A 25 -10.06 -1.72 -10.24
C ALA A 25 -9.62 -1.48 -11.68
N THR A 26 -8.57 -0.67 -11.88
CA THR A 26 -8.13 -0.27 -13.23
C THR A 26 -6.88 -0.99 -13.70
N GLY A 27 -6.16 -1.66 -12.80
CA GLY A 27 -4.87 -2.26 -13.08
C GLY A 27 -3.71 -1.26 -13.12
N ALA A 28 -3.96 0.04 -12.93
CA ALA A 28 -2.96 1.09 -13.06
C ALA A 28 -2.10 1.28 -11.80
N TYR A 29 -0.93 1.89 -11.97
CA TYR A 29 -0.11 2.34 -10.84
C TYR A 29 -0.59 3.70 -10.31
N VAL A 30 -0.59 3.85 -9.00
CA VAL A 30 -0.98 5.09 -8.32
C VAL A 30 0.26 5.77 -7.77
N GLY A 31 0.69 6.84 -8.44
CA GLY A 31 1.89 7.62 -8.11
C GLY A 31 1.62 8.95 -7.41
N ASP A 32 0.36 9.32 -7.22
CA ASP A 32 -0.05 10.64 -6.73
C ASP A 32 -1.20 10.58 -5.72
N GLY A 33 -1.48 11.69 -5.04
CA GLY A 33 -2.64 11.85 -4.15
C GLY A 33 -2.58 11.08 -2.82
N LEU A 34 -1.65 10.13 -2.68
CA LEU A 34 -1.48 9.36 -1.46
C LEU A 34 -0.59 10.09 -0.46
N ARG A 35 -0.98 10.05 0.81
CA ARG A 35 -0.14 10.33 1.96
C ARG A 35 0.33 9.01 2.54
N VAL A 36 1.62 8.73 2.38
CA VAL A 36 2.28 7.51 2.84
C VAL A 36 3.20 7.87 3.98
N VAL A 37 2.95 7.32 5.16
CA VAL A 37 3.69 7.61 6.38
C VAL A 37 4.19 6.32 6.98
N ALA A 38 5.44 6.30 7.43
CA ALA A 38 6.04 5.16 8.09
C ALA A 38 6.56 5.52 9.48
N TYR A 39 6.44 4.61 10.44
CA TYR A 39 6.99 4.76 11.78
C TYR A 39 7.40 3.41 12.36
N ALA A 40 8.36 3.41 13.29
CA ALA A 40 8.93 2.18 13.81
C ALA A 40 8.18 1.69 15.07
N GLY A 41 7.71 0.44 15.07
CA GLY A 41 6.89 -0.09 16.17
C GLY A 41 5.67 0.79 16.44
N ASP A 42 5.49 1.22 17.69
CA ASP A 42 4.37 2.10 18.10
C ASP A 42 4.72 3.60 18.11
N ASP A 43 5.92 3.98 17.66
CA ASP A 43 6.45 5.34 17.74
C ASP A 43 5.89 6.27 16.65
N ARG A 44 4.59 6.55 16.73
CA ARG A 44 3.88 7.43 15.78
C ARG A 44 4.37 8.88 15.81
N LEU A 45 4.98 9.32 16.91
CA LEU A 45 5.48 10.70 17.07
C LEU A 45 6.66 10.97 16.13
N HIS A 46 7.51 9.96 15.90
CA HIS A 46 8.63 10.04 14.97
C HIS A 46 8.30 9.44 13.60
N SER A 47 7.07 9.68 13.14
CA SER A 47 6.65 9.24 11.82
C SER A 47 7.30 10.06 10.70
N THR A 48 7.57 9.38 9.59
CA THR A 48 8.28 9.93 8.43
C THR A 48 7.41 9.77 7.19
N GLN A 49 7.26 10.85 6.42
CA GLN A 49 6.46 10.83 5.20
C GLN A 49 7.31 10.40 4.00
N ALA A 50 6.83 9.41 3.25
CA ALA A 50 7.43 9.05 1.98
C ALA A 50 6.96 10.01 0.87
N SER A 51 7.88 10.33 -0.05
CA SER A 51 7.63 11.22 -1.18
C SER A 51 7.65 10.44 -2.50
N PRO A 52 6.71 10.69 -3.43
CA PRO A 52 6.75 10.05 -4.75
C PRO A 52 7.92 10.59 -5.59
N ASN A 53 8.62 9.71 -6.28
CA ASN A 53 9.60 10.08 -7.31
C ASN A 53 8.92 10.24 -8.69
N ARG A 54 9.70 10.63 -9.71
CA ARG A 54 9.19 10.82 -11.10
C ARG A 54 8.56 9.58 -11.72
N SER A 55 8.86 8.38 -11.20
CA SER A 55 8.28 7.11 -11.65
C SER A 55 7.07 6.68 -10.81
N GLY A 56 6.52 7.56 -9.95
CA GLY A 56 5.39 7.26 -9.08
C GLY A 56 5.68 6.27 -7.95
N THR A 57 6.96 6.04 -7.64
CA THR A 57 7.36 5.21 -6.49
C THR A 57 7.48 6.09 -5.26
N TYR A 58 6.78 5.75 -4.18
CA TYR A 58 6.92 6.44 -2.91
C TYR A 58 8.19 5.98 -2.21
N VAL A 59 9.07 6.92 -1.93
CA VAL A 59 10.40 6.68 -1.39
C VAL A 59 10.45 7.25 0.02
N LEU A 60 10.83 6.42 0.98
CA LEU A 60 11.06 6.84 2.36
C LEU A 60 12.53 7.22 2.52
N HIS A 61 12.77 8.40 3.07
CA HIS A 61 14.06 8.89 3.53
C HIS A 61 13.90 9.47 4.93
N HIS A 62 14.99 9.60 5.67
CA HIS A 62 15.04 10.07 7.05
C HIS A 62 14.25 9.21 8.03
N ALA A 63 14.14 7.91 7.74
CA ALA A 63 13.43 6.99 8.64
C ALA A 63 14.20 6.84 9.97
N SER A 64 13.49 6.91 11.10
CA SER A 64 14.07 6.85 12.44
C SER A 64 14.95 5.61 12.64
N GLY A 65 16.24 5.83 12.92
CA GLY A 65 17.23 4.77 13.11
C GLY A 65 17.84 4.20 11.82
N LEU A 66 17.55 4.75 10.63
CA LEU A 66 18.10 4.28 9.34
C LEU A 66 19.05 5.29 8.67
N ARG A 67 19.46 6.33 9.40
CA ARG A 67 20.31 7.41 8.85
C ARG A 67 21.67 6.89 8.34
N GLU A 68 22.31 5.99 9.06
CA GLU A 68 23.61 5.41 8.66
C GLU A 68 23.49 4.61 7.35
N PHE A 69 22.40 3.85 7.21
CA PHE A 69 22.08 3.11 5.99
C PHE A 69 21.88 4.06 4.80
N GLU A 70 21.12 5.15 5.01
CA GLU A 70 20.84 6.14 3.97
C GLU A 70 22.09 6.81 3.43
N MET A 71 23.07 7.05 4.28
CA MET A 71 24.32 7.72 3.90
C MET A 71 25.32 6.79 3.20
N GLY A 72 25.04 5.48 3.11
CA GLY A 72 25.94 4.50 2.51
C GLY A 72 27.29 4.41 3.21
N VAL A 73 27.38 4.80 4.49
CA VAL A 73 28.63 4.81 5.24
C VAL A 73 29.07 3.38 5.49
N GLY A 74 30.25 3.01 4.98
CA GLY A 74 30.92 1.75 5.30
C GLY A 74 30.73 0.60 4.32
N ASN A 75 29.97 0.73 3.23
CA ASN A 75 29.89 -0.31 2.19
C ASN A 75 29.38 0.23 0.84
N PRO A 76 29.84 -0.33 -0.30
CA PRO A 76 29.21 -0.05 -1.60
C PRO A 76 27.71 -0.37 -1.56
N PRO A 77 26.90 0.26 -2.43
CA PRO A 77 25.45 0.16 -2.35
C PRO A 77 25.04 -1.31 -2.48
N PHE A 78 24.61 -1.92 -1.36
CA PHE A 78 24.23 -3.32 -1.21
C PHE A 78 25.37 -4.37 -1.18
N THR A 79 26.32 -4.26 -0.26
CA THR A 79 26.99 -5.47 0.26
C THR A 79 26.01 -6.42 0.97
N GLU A 80 26.38 -7.70 1.10
CA GLU A 80 25.53 -8.78 1.60
C GLU A 80 25.02 -8.59 3.04
N LEU A 81 25.69 -7.76 3.85
CA LEU A 81 25.22 -7.38 5.18
C LEU A 81 24.35 -6.12 5.11
N LEU A 82 23.04 -6.31 4.92
CA LEU A 82 22.07 -5.30 5.33
C LEU A 82 22.18 -5.11 6.85
N PRO A 83 22.06 -3.87 7.38
CA PRO A 83 21.94 -3.69 8.82
C PRO A 83 20.71 -4.44 9.34
N ALA A 84 20.68 -4.67 10.66
CA ALA A 84 19.57 -5.36 11.30
C ALA A 84 18.23 -4.74 10.88
N ARG A 85 17.35 -5.57 10.32
CA ARG A 85 16.04 -5.08 9.86
C ARG A 85 15.18 -4.72 11.06
N ARG A 86 14.52 -3.57 10.98
CA ARG A 86 13.54 -3.10 11.95
C ARG A 86 12.17 -3.09 11.31
N ARG A 87 11.15 -3.47 12.07
CA ARG A 87 9.76 -3.43 11.62
C ARG A 87 9.21 -2.02 11.68
N PHE A 88 8.63 -1.58 10.56
CA PHE A 88 7.91 -0.33 10.43
C PHE A 88 6.46 -0.59 10.06
N THR A 89 5.55 0.11 10.74
CA THR A 89 4.19 0.28 10.23
C THR A 89 4.23 1.33 9.12
N VAL A 90 3.59 1.03 8.00
CA VAL A 90 3.30 1.96 6.91
C VAL A 90 1.80 2.21 6.83
N GLU A 91 1.39 3.47 6.96
CA GLU A 91 0.02 3.94 6.81
C GLU A 91 -0.15 4.71 5.51
N VAL A 92 -1.23 4.42 4.79
CA VAL A 92 -1.56 5.00 3.51
C VAL A 92 -2.96 5.55 3.57
N SER A 93 -3.09 6.83 3.24
CA SER A 93 -4.37 7.53 3.10
C SER A 93 -4.38 8.27 1.76
N ASP A 94 -5.55 8.42 1.16
CA ASP A 94 -5.71 9.16 -0.10
C ASP A 94 -6.41 10.48 0.16
N ALA A 95 -5.73 11.60 -0.11
CA ALA A 95 -6.30 12.94 0.06
C ALA A 95 -7.52 13.16 -0.84
N GLN A 96 -7.57 12.48 -1.99
CA GLN A 96 -8.69 12.54 -2.93
C GLN A 96 -9.81 11.55 -2.59
N ARG A 97 -9.64 10.75 -1.52
CA ARG A 97 -10.59 9.71 -1.08
C ARG A 97 -10.99 8.74 -2.20
N ARG A 98 -10.10 8.43 -3.14
CA ARG A 98 -10.34 7.41 -4.19
C ARG A 98 -10.16 6.00 -3.63
N PHE A 99 -9.25 5.82 -2.67
CA PHE A 99 -8.93 4.52 -2.09
C PHE A 99 -9.26 4.43 -0.61
N LEU A 100 -9.52 3.22 -0.12
CA LEU A 100 -9.63 2.93 1.31
C LEU A 100 -8.27 3.16 2.00
N PRO A 101 -8.27 3.60 3.27
CA PRO A 101 -7.05 3.65 4.05
C PRO A 101 -6.48 2.24 4.23
N LEU A 102 -5.16 2.14 4.20
CA LEU A 102 -4.44 0.88 4.33
C LEU A 102 -3.30 1.02 5.34
N LYS A 103 -3.10 -0.03 6.14
CA LYS A 103 -1.94 -0.19 7.01
C LYS A 103 -1.27 -1.53 6.74
N PHE A 104 0.05 -1.55 6.65
CA PHE A 104 0.83 -2.78 6.51
C PHE A 104 2.20 -2.65 7.18
N GLU A 105 2.86 -3.78 7.42
CA GLU A 105 4.18 -3.83 8.04
C GLU A 105 5.27 -4.03 6.98
N ALA A 106 6.40 -3.37 7.17
CA ALA A 106 7.59 -3.52 6.34
C ALA A 106 8.85 -3.63 7.20
N ASP A 107 9.65 -4.67 6.97
CA ASP A 107 10.97 -4.80 7.60
C ASP A 107 12.00 -4.00 6.78
N LEU A 108 12.55 -2.94 7.38
CA LEU A 108 13.46 -1.99 6.74
C LEU A 108 14.89 -2.13 7.31
N PRO A 109 15.94 -1.92 6.50
CA PRO A 109 15.89 -1.49 5.10
C PRO A 109 15.46 -2.62 4.15
N TYR A 110 14.68 -2.24 3.12
CA TYR A 110 14.18 -3.14 2.10
C TYR A 110 14.95 -2.94 0.78
N LYS A 111 15.54 -4.01 0.24
CA LYS A 111 16.29 -3.94 -1.03
C LYS A 111 15.33 -3.90 -2.22
N GLY A 112 15.37 -2.81 -2.97
CA GLY A 112 14.54 -2.62 -4.16
C GLY A 112 13.12 -2.17 -3.82
N LEU A 113 12.16 -2.58 -4.65
CA LEU A 113 10.75 -2.25 -4.43
C LEU A 113 10.12 -3.23 -3.46
N PHE A 114 9.40 -2.69 -2.46
CA PHE A 114 8.63 -3.45 -1.49
C PHE A 114 7.68 -4.41 -2.19
N ARG A 115 7.69 -5.67 -1.73
CA ARG A 115 6.78 -6.71 -2.21
C ARG A 115 5.76 -6.99 -1.14
N TRP A 116 4.49 -6.88 -1.51
CA TRP A 116 3.38 -7.33 -0.69
C TRP A 116 3.58 -8.80 -0.33
N GLN A 117 3.53 -9.12 0.95
CA GLN A 117 3.70 -10.48 1.42
C GLN A 117 2.45 -11.27 1.04
N THR A 118 2.60 -12.23 0.13
CA THR A 118 1.55 -13.19 -0.23
C THR A 118 1.83 -14.50 0.48
N SER A 119 0.81 -15.11 1.10
CA SER A 119 0.91 -16.47 1.62
C SER A 119 1.10 -17.48 0.48
N SER A 120 1.55 -18.69 0.81
CA SER A 120 1.62 -19.82 -0.14
C SER A 120 0.26 -20.15 -0.74
N GLU A 121 -0.79 -20.02 0.08
CA GLU A 121 -2.18 -20.00 -0.37
C GLU A 121 -2.52 -18.59 -0.80
N ARG A 122 -2.63 -18.36 -2.11
CA ARG A 122 -2.96 -17.03 -2.60
C ARG A 122 -4.33 -16.61 -2.10
N THR A 123 -4.39 -15.48 -1.42
CA THR A 123 -5.66 -14.93 -0.95
C THR A 123 -6.24 -13.97 -2.01
N PRO A 124 -7.54 -13.70 -1.95
CA PRO A 124 -8.12 -12.60 -2.68
C PRO A 124 -7.48 -11.22 -2.37
N LEU A 125 -6.69 -11.06 -1.31
CA LEU A 125 -5.98 -9.81 -1.06
C LEU A 125 -4.69 -9.67 -1.87
N ASP A 126 -4.24 -10.73 -2.53
CA ASP A 126 -2.93 -10.74 -3.16
C ASP A 126 -2.92 -9.96 -4.48
N PRO A 127 -1.88 -9.13 -4.72
CA PRO A 127 -1.65 -8.53 -6.02
C PRO A 127 -1.30 -9.59 -7.07
N PRO A 128 -1.22 -9.21 -8.37
CA PRO A 128 -0.73 -10.11 -9.41
C PRO A 128 0.58 -10.82 -9.02
N PRO A 129 0.78 -12.08 -9.43
CA PRO A 129 2.01 -12.82 -9.14
C PRO A 129 3.24 -12.01 -9.48
N ASN A 130 4.23 -12.04 -8.58
CA ASN A 130 5.52 -11.37 -8.74
C ASN A 130 5.47 -9.83 -8.86
N SER A 131 4.32 -9.18 -8.65
CA SER A 131 4.23 -7.71 -8.68
C SER A 131 4.78 -7.08 -7.40
N PRO A 132 5.78 -6.18 -7.47
CA PRO A 132 6.31 -5.47 -6.30
C PRO A 132 5.43 -4.27 -5.95
N THR A 133 4.15 -4.52 -5.69
CA THR A 133 3.14 -3.48 -5.46
C THR A 133 2.21 -3.82 -4.32
N VAL A 134 1.72 -2.77 -3.67
CA VAL A 134 0.70 -2.81 -2.63
C VAL A 134 -0.67 -2.56 -3.26
N PRO A 135 -1.67 -3.43 -3.06
CA PRO A 135 -3.00 -3.23 -3.64
C PRO A 135 -3.76 -2.10 -2.95
N LEU A 136 -4.45 -1.28 -3.74
CA LEU A 136 -5.39 -0.27 -3.28
C LEU A 136 -6.79 -0.62 -3.75
N TYR A 137 -7.72 -0.61 -2.80
CA TYR A 137 -9.13 -0.89 -3.04
C TYR A 137 -9.92 0.41 -3.06
N SER A 138 -10.90 0.48 -3.97
CA SER A 138 -11.74 1.66 -4.15
C SER A 138 -12.50 2.00 -2.87
N SER A 139 -12.48 3.28 -2.50
CA SER A 139 -13.38 3.80 -1.48
C SER A 139 -14.82 3.87 -2.02
N THR A 140 -15.78 3.98 -1.12
CA THR A 140 -17.19 4.25 -1.47
C THR A 140 -17.41 5.62 -2.11
N LEU A 141 -16.48 6.56 -1.98
CA LEU A 141 -16.59 7.90 -2.58
C LEU A 141 -15.97 7.99 -3.98
N ARG A 142 -15.29 6.93 -4.42
CA ARG A 142 -14.63 6.91 -5.73
C ARG A 142 -15.66 6.94 -6.85
N ALA A 143 -15.48 7.85 -7.80
CA ALA A 143 -16.21 7.84 -9.07
C ALA A 143 -15.70 6.71 -9.97
N ALA A 144 -16.60 6.06 -10.71
CA ALA A 144 -16.21 5.09 -11.72
C ALA A 144 -15.50 5.81 -12.88
N PRO A 145 -14.33 5.33 -13.33
CA PRO A 145 -13.73 5.80 -14.57
C PRO A 145 -14.69 5.64 -15.76
N ALA A 146 -14.51 6.47 -16.78
CA ALA A 146 -15.35 6.41 -17.99
C ALA A 146 -15.29 5.01 -18.62
N GLY A 147 -16.46 4.49 -19.01
CA GLY A 147 -16.58 3.15 -19.62
C GLY A 147 -16.53 1.99 -18.62
N MET A 148 -16.47 2.24 -17.31
CA MET A 148 -16.54 1.20 -16.28
C MET A 148 -17.89 1.18 -15.56
N ALA A 149 -18.34 -0.02 -15.20
CA ALA A 149 -19.47 -0.22 -14.31
C ALA A 149 -19.04 -0.10 -12.84
N VAL A 150 -19.99 0.25 -11.96
CA VAL A 150 -19.79 0.24 -10.50
C VAL A 150 -20.93 -0.50 -9.81
N LEU A 151 -20.58 -1.47 -8.96
CA LEU A 151 -21.49 -2.08 -8.00
C LEU A 151 -21.23 -1.46 -6.62
N ARG A 152 -22.29 -0.93 -6.02
CA ARG A 152 -22.27 -0.39 -4.65
C ARG A 152 -23.13 -1.27 -3.76
N ALA A 153 -22.63 -1.61 -2.59
CA ALA A 153 -23.34 -2.44 -1.65
C ALA A 153 -23.01 -2.05 -0.21
N GLU A 154 -23.94 -2.37 0.69
CA GLU A 154 -23.73 -2.40 2.12
C GLU A 154 -23.86 -3.85 2.59
N LEU A 155 -22.85 -4.33 3.30
CA LEU A 155 -22.76 -5.68 3.79
C LEU A 155 -22.99 -5.67 5.30
N TYR A 156 -23.81 -6.62 5.74
CA TYR A 156 -24.12 -6.84 7.14
C TYR A 156 -23.81 -8.30 7.49
N GLU A 157 -23.31 -8.52 8.70
CA GLU A 157 -23.20 -9.85 9.27
C GLU A 157 -24.58 -10.50 9.40
N ALA A 158 -24.61 -11.83 9.35
CA ALA A 158 -25.85 -12.56 9.61
C ALA A 158 -26.37 -12.18 11.02
N PRO A 159 -27.70 -12.04 11.21
CA PRO A 159 -28.25 -11.65 12.50
C PRO A 159 -27.80 -12.64 13.59
N SER A 160 -27.08 -12.15 14.59
CA SER A 160 -26.60 -13.00 15.70
C SER A 160 -27.57 -13.02 16.88
N GLN A 161 -28.46 -12.03 16.98
CA GLN A 161 -29.43 -11.87 18.07
C GLN A 161 -30.73 -11.23 17.57
N GLU A 162 -31.84 -11.69 18.14
CA GLU A 162 -33.18 -11.14 17.97
C GLU A 162 -33.69 -10.75 19.36
N ILE A 163 -34.01 -9.47 19.56
CA ILE A 163 -34.54 -8.93 20.82
C ILE A 163 -35.84 -8.20 20.48
N ASN A 164 -36.97 -8.63 21.06
CA ASN A 164 -38.28 -8.03 20.82
C ASN A 164 -38.63 -7.89 19.31
N ASP A 165 -38.45 -8.97 18.53
CA ASP A 165 -38.66 -9.00 17.06
C ASP A 165 -37.77 -8.04 16.26
N VAL A 166 -36.74 -7.45 16.88
CA VAL A 166 -35.73 -6.63 16.19
C VAL A 166 -34.48 -7.47 15.97
N ARG A 167 -34.13 -7.69 14.70
CA ARG A 167 -32.87 -8.32 14.29
C ARG A 167 -31.74 -7.30 14.36
N ILE A 168 -30.80 -7.55 15.26
CA ILE A 168 -29.58 -6.72 15.37
C ILE A 168 -28.57 -7.27 14.37
N THR A 169 -28.19 -6.43 13.41
CA THR A 169 -27.13 -6.75 12.44
C THR A 169 -25.97 -5.78 12.62
N LYS A 170 -24.75 -6.29 12.51
CA LYS A 170 -23.53 -5.49 12.50
C LYS A 170 -23.08 -5.30 11.06
N PRO A 171 -22.49 -4.16 10.68
CA PRO A 171 -21.86 -4.04 9.39
C PRO A 171 -20.73 -5.06 9.25
N ALA A 172 -20.65 -5.72 8.10
CA ALA A 172 -19.55 -6.62 7.76
C ALA A 172 -18.32 -5.79 7.33
N ALA A 173 -17.74 -5.09 8.30
CA ALA A 173 -16.60 -4.20 8.09
C ALA A 173 -15.38 -4.98 7.57
N TRP A 174 -14.66 -4.40 6.61
CA TRP A 174 -13.45 -5.00 6.01
C TRP A 174 -13.67 -6.35 5.31
N ALA A 175 -14.93 -6.73 5.05
CA ALA A 175 -15.26 -7.92 4.28
C ALA A 175 -14.80 -7.78 2.82
N MET A 176 -14.27 -8.88 2.27
CA MET A 176 -13.87 -8.98 0.87
C MET A 176 -15.04 -9.47 0.01
N LEU A 177 -15.25 -8.82 -1.14
CA LEU A 177 -16.25 -9.23 -2.13
C LEU A 177 -15.60 -9.42 -3.51
N GLU A 178 -15.93 -10.53 -4.17
CA GLU A 178 -15.63 -10.78 -5.58
C GLU A 178 -16.90 -10.73 -6.42
N VAL A 179 -16.83 -10.06 -7.57
CA VAL A 179 -17.88 -10.11 -8.59
C VAL A 179 -17.39 -10.98 -9.72
N ARG A 180 -18.19 -12.00 -10.05
CA ARG A 180 -17.93 -12.94 -11.14
C ARG A 180 -19.12 -12.99 -12.10
N SER A 181 -18.84 -13.14 -13.38
CA SER A 181 -19.85 -13.40 -14.41
C SER A 181 -19.36 -14.54 -15.31
N GLY A 182 -20.19 -15.58 -15.50
CA GLY A 182 -19.79 -16.78 -16.23
C GLY A 182 -18.50 -17.43 -15.70
N GLY A 183 -18.25 -17.37 -14.39
CA GLY A 183 -17.03 -17.88 -13.75
C GLY A 183 -15.81 -16.96 -13.82
N ARG A 184 -15.80 -15.95 -14.70
CA ARG A 184 -14.73 -14.94 -14.81
C ARG A 184 -14.80 -13.94 -13.68
N LEU A 185 -13.68 -13.69 -13.00
CA LEU A 185 -13.54 -12.58 -12.04
C LEU A 185 -13.60 -11.25 -12.79
N LEU A 186 -14.58 -10.41 -12.47
CA LEU A 186 -14.74 -9.06 -13.01
C LEU A 186 -14.13 -8.01 -12.10
N SER A 187 -14.36 -8.12 -10.78
CA SER A 187 -13.89 -7.15 -9.79
C SER A 187 -13.66 -7.82 -8.46
N ARG A 188 -12.84 -7.15 -7.64
CA ARG A 188 -12.70 -7.44 -6.22
C ARG A 188 -12.61 -6.16 -5.41
N GLY A 189 -13.09 -6.17 -4.17
CA GLY A 189 -12.99 -5.02 -3.27
C GLY A 189 -13.29 -5.32 -1.82
N ILE A 190 -12.92 -4.39 -0.95
CA ILE A 190 -13.05 -4.49 0.50
C ILE A 190 -14.12 -3.50 0.97
N ALA A 191 -14.91 -3.89 1.95
CA ALA A 191 -15.85 -3.00 2.63
C ALA A 191 -15.15 -2.07 3.63
N ASP A 192 -15.66 -0.85 3.75
CA ASP A 192 -15.19 0.12 4.74
C ASP A 192 -15.62 -0.28 6.18
N GLU A 193 -15.28 0.57 7.15
CA GLU A 193 -15.62 0.35 8.57
C GLU A 193 -17.12 0.24 8.85
N ARG A 194 -17.97 0.67 7.91
CA ARG A 194 -19.43 0.59 7.97
C ARG A 194 -20.01 -0.48 7.05
N GLY A 195 -19.19 -1.42 6.57
CA GLY A 195 -19.63 -2.49 5.68
C GLY A 195 -19.98 -2.03 4.27
N ARG A 196 -19.62 -0.81 3.86
CA ARG A 196 -19.98 -0.25 2.56
C ARG A 196 -18.82 -0.44 1.57
N LEU A 197 -19.13 -0.75 0.32
CA LEU A 197 -18.11 -0.96 -0.71
C LEU A 197 -18.51 -0.42 -2.08
N ALA A 198 -17.50 -0.20 -2.93
CA ALA A 198 -17.65 0.08 -4.34
C ALA A 198 -16.73 -0.83 -5.15
N LEU A 199 -17.29 -1.67 -6.02
CA LEU A 199 -16.57 -2.51 -6.96
C LEU A 199 -16.66 -1.90 -8.34
N ILE A 200 -15.52 -1.66 -8.98
CA ILE A 200 -15.42 -1.00 -10.29
C ILE A 200 -14.80 -1.99 -11.27
N PHE A 201 -15.45 -2.21 -12.41
CA PHE A 201 -15.02 -3.19 -13.41
C PHE A 201 -15.47 -2.83 -14.83
N ALA A 202 -14.86 -3.48 -15.81
CA ALA A 202 -15.19 -3.37 -17.25
C ALA A 202 -15.86 -4.65 -17.78
#